data_AF-A0A495FAT5-F1
#
_entry.id   AF-A0A495FAT5-F1
#
_cell.length_a   1.000
_cell.length_b   1.000
_cell.length_c   1.000
_cell.angle_alpha   90.00
_cell.angle_beta   90.00
_cell.angle_gamma   90.00
#
_symmetry.space_group_name_H-M   'P 1'
#
loop_
_entity.id
_entity.type
_entity.pdbx_description
1 polymer ?
#
loop_
_entity_poly.entity_id
_entity_poly.type
_entity_poly.pdbx_seq_one_letter_code
_entity_poly.pdbx_strand_id
1 'polypeptide(L)'
;MATTPSSPSPMSQPVFPPPTAAQQRVLDRIALQRERLRARRAARAQSLALAQRDPGAGGMDESLALRAAGFAREHPLAVAAMAGVALVAGPRRLIRWTGVLLPMLMRLRR
;
A
#
# COMPACT_ATOMS: atom_id res chain seq x y z
N MET A 1 35.52 -17.73 -22.49
CA MET A 1 34.70 -18.84 -21.97
C MET A 1 33.24 -18.47 -22.19
N ALA A 2 32.58 -19.07 -23.17
CA ALA A 2 31.17 -18.81 -23.46
C ALA A 2 30.31 -19.84 -22.71
N THR A 3 29.45 -19.39 -21.81
CA THR A 3 28.44 -20.22 -21.16
C THR A 3 27.25 -20.35 -22.10
N THR A 4 27.10 -21.51 -22.72
CA THR A 4 25.90 -21.88 -23.47
C THR A 4 24.74 -22.08 -22.50
N PRO A 5 23.58 -21.41 -22.69
CA PRO A 5 22.40 -21.69 -21.89
C PRO A 5 21.90 -23.10 -22.23
N SER A 6 21.97 -24.00 -21.24
CA SER A 6 21.38 -25.34 -21.31
C SER A 6 19.90 -25.22 -21.67
N SER A 7 19.54 -25.68 -22.87
CA SER A 7 18.14 -25.76 -23.29
C SER A 7 17.40 -26.72 -22.36
N PRO A 8 16.28 -26.32 -21.74
CA PRO A 8 15.52 -27.22 -20.90
C PRO A 8 14.99 -28.36 -21.77
N SER A 9 15.40 -29.60 -21.44
CA SER A 9 14.90 -30.81 -22.06
C SER A 9 13.36 -30.76 -22.14
N PRO A 10 12.74 -31.19 -23.26
CA PRO A 10 11.30 -31.28 -23.37
C PRO A 10 10.82 -32.39 -22.42
N MET A 11 10.56 -32.03 -21.16
CA MET A 11 9.89 -32.90 -20.22
C MET A 11 8.56 -33.28 -20.84
N SER A 12 8.36 -34.58 -21.06
CA SER A 12 7.15 -35.19 -21.59
C SER A 12 5.93 -34.54 -20.96
N GLN A 13 5.16 -33.80 -21.75
CA GLN A 13 3.93 -33.21 -21.24
C GLN A 13 2.98 -34.35 -20.86
N PRO A 14 2.49 -34.40 -19.61
CA PRO A 14 1.54 -35.42 -19.25
C PRO A 14 0.29 -35.24 -20.11
N VAL A 15 -0.06 -36.27 -20.87
CA VAL A 15 -1.29 -36.29 -21.66
C VAL A 15 -2.44 -36.53 -20.68
N PHE A 16 -3.07 -35.45 -20.24
CA PHE A 16 -4.25 -35.54 -19.39
C PHE A 16 -5.49 -35.82 -20.26
N PRO A 17 -6.39 -36.71 -19.83
CA PRO A 17 -7.68 -36.87 -20.49
C PRO A 17 -8.47 -35.56 -20.44
N PRO A 18 -9.38 -35.30 -21.41
CA PRO A 18 -10.19 -34.10 -21.42
C PRO A 18 -11.01 -34.01 -20.11
N PRO A 19 -11.11 -32.80 -19.51
CA PRO A 19 -11.77 -32.63 -18.22
C PRO A 19 -13.25 -33.03 -18.31
N THR A 20 -13.73 -33.71 -17.27
CA THR A 20 -15.16 -34.02 -17.16
C THR A 20 -15.97 -32.74 -16.96
N ALA A 21 -17.28 -32.76 -17.25
CA ALA A 21 -18.14 -31.58 -17.09
C ALA A 21 -18.11 -30.98 -15.67
N ALA A 22 -17.94 -31.81 -14.64
CA ALA A 22 -17.79 -31.35 -13.25
C ALA A 22 -16.45 -30.62 -13.04
N GLN A 23 -15.36 -31.12 -13.63
CA GLN A 23 -14.05 -30.48 -13.58
C GLN A 23 -14.06 -29.15 -14.35
N GLN A 24 -14.76 -29.09 -15.48
CA GLN A 24 -14.89 -27.87 -16.26
C GLN A 24 -15.51 -26.73 -15.43
N ARG A 25 -16.58 -27.00 -14.68
CA ARG A 25 -17.19 -26.00 -13.78
C ARG A 25 -16.22 -25.47 -12.71
N VAL A 26 -15.31 -26.30 -12.23
CA VAL A 26 -14.26 -25.89 -11.28
C VAL A 26 -13.24 -24.99 -11.98
N LEU A 27 -12.81 -25.36 -13.18
CA LEU A 27 -11.90 -24.53 -13.99
C LEU A 27 -12.50 -23.16 -14.30
N ASP A 28 -13.78 -23.11 -14.65
CA ASP A 28 -14.49 -21.84 -14.92
C ASP A 28 -14.51 -20.96 -13.67
N ARG A 29 -14.76 -21.56 -12.49
CA ARG A 29 -14.70 -20.84 -11.20
C ARG A 29 -13.29 -20.34 -10.90
N ILE A 30 -12.26 -21.14 -11.16
CA ILE A 30 -10.86 -20.75 -10.98
C ILE A 30 -10.51 -19.60 -11.94
N ALA A 31 -11.00 -19.62 -13.18
CA ALA A 31 -10.79 -18.55 -14.14
C ALA A 31 -11.33 -17.21 -13.61
N LEU A 32 -12.58 -17.19 -13.12
CA LEU A 32 -13.19 -16.02 -12.49
C LEU A 32 -12.41 -15.54 -11.25
N GLN A 33 -11.96 -16.46 -10.41
CA GLN A 33 -11.14 -16.12 -9.25
C GLN A 33 -9.80 -15.50 -9.65
N ARG A 34 -9.12 -16.08 -10.65
CA ARG A 34 -7.85 -15.59 -11.17
C ARG A 34 -8.00 -14.21 -11.78
N GLU A 35 -9.08 -13.95 -12.51
CA GLU A 35 -9.38 -12.62 -13.06
C GLU A 35 -9.51 -11.57 -11.96
N ARG A 36 -10.27 -11.86 -10.89
CA ARG A 36 -10.38 -10.99 -9.71
C ARG A 36 -9.02 -10.73 -9.06
N LEU A 37 -8.18 -11.76 -8.92
CA LEU A 37 -6.83 -11.60 -8.37
C LEU A 37 -5.93 -10.77 -9.29
N ARG A 38 -6.02 -10.95 -10.61
CA ARG A 38 -5.26 -10.17 -11.59
C ARG A 38 -5.62 -8.69 -11.52
N ALA A 39 -6.92 -8.35 -11.45
CA ALA A 39 -7.36 -6.96 -11.30
C ALA A 39 -6.78 -6.31 -10.03
N ARG A 40 -6.82 -7.02 -8.88
CA ARG A 40 -6.21 -6.54 -7.62
C ARG A 40 -4.70 -6.38 -7.71
N ARG A 41 -4.00 -7.33 -8.36
CA ARG A 41 -2.55 -7.25 -8.58
C ARG A 41 -2.18 -6.10 -9.50
N ALA A 42 -2.96 -5.83 -10.54
CA ALA A 42 -2.74 -4.68 -11.43
C ALA A 42 -2.84 -3.36 -10.67
N ALA A 43 -3.87 -3.18 -9.84
CA ALA A 43 -4.00 -1.99 -9.00
C ALA A 43 -2.81 -1.81 -8.03
N ARG A 44 -2.36 -2.90 -7.39
CA ARG A 44 -1.16 -2.86 -6.53
C ARG A 44 0.13 -2.60 -7.30
N ALA A 45 0.28 -3.16 -8.50
CA ALA A 45 1.44 -2.91 -9.35
C ALA A 45 1.50 -1.43 -9.74
N GLN A 46 0.36 -0.80 -10.04
CA GLN A 46 0.29 0.64 -10.30
C GLN A 46 0.68 1.46 -9.07
N SER A 47 0.16 1.14 -7.88
CA SER A 47 0.56 1.86 -6.65
C SER A 47 2.04 1.68 -6.33
N LEU A 48 2.59 0.48 -6.54
CA LEU A 48 4.02 0.22 -6.36
C LEU A 48 4.88 0.93 -7.41
N ALA A 49 4.43 1.02 -8.66
CA ALA A 49 5.13 1.75 -9.71
C ALA A 49 5.13 3.27 -9.44
N LEU A 50 4.05 3.81 -8.87
CA LEU A 50 4.03 5.21 -8.40
C LEU A 50 4.97 5.40 -7.21
N ALA A 51 4.97 4.48 -6.23
CA ALA A 51 5.88 4.53 -5.10
C ALA A 51 7.37 4.37 -5.50
N GLN A 52 7.67 3.54 -6.49
CA GLN A 52 9.04 3.35 -7.00
C GLN A 52 9.51 4.50 -7.90
N ARG A 53 8.60 5.30 -8.47
CA ARG A 53 8.94 6.53 -9.22
C ARG A 53 9.36 7.67 -8.30
N ASP A 54 8.98 7.65 -7.02
CA ASP A 54 9.47 8.55 -5.98
C ASP A 54 10.41 7.82 -4.98
N PRO A 55 11.59 7.32 -5.42
CA PRO A 55 12.55 6.69 -4.52
C PRO A 55 13.38 7.71 -3.71
N GLY A 56 13.11 9.02 -3.86
CA GLY A 56 13.89 10.11 -3.25
C GLY A 56 13.48 10.51 -1.82
N ALA A 57 12.59 9.75 -1.21
CA ALA A 57 11.77 10.17 -0.09
C ALA A 57 11.91 9.18 1.09
N GLY A 58 13.06 9.21 1.76
CA GLY A 58 13.42 8.30 2.84
C GLY A 58 12.70 8.61 4.16
N GLY A 59 11.99 7.61 4.71
CA GLY A 59 11.58 7.57 6.12
C GLY A 59 10.10 7.25 6.33
N MET A 60 9.80 6.54 7.43
CA MET A 60 8.42 6.26 7.89
C MET A 60 7.55 7.53 7.96
N ASP A 61 8.18 8.68 8.25
CA ASP A 61 7.56 10.01 8.30
C ASP A 61 7.08 10.48 6.93
N GLU A 62 7.68 10.03 5.83
CA GLU A 62 7.35 10.50 4.49
C GLU A 62 6.09 9.83 3.93
N SER A 63 5.88 8.56 4.27
CA SER A 63 4.59 7.89 4.06
C SER A 63 3.47 8.54 4.87
N LEU A 64 3.75 9.02 6.08
CA LEU A 64 2.79 9.78 6.90
C LEU A 64 2.57 11.19 6.34
N ALA A 65 3.61 11.85 5.85
CA ALA A 65 3.53 13.17 5.21
C ALA A 65 2.70 13.11 3.92
N LEU A 66 2.89 12.10 3.08
CA LEU A 66 2.06 11.84 1.90
C LEU A 66 0.60 11.59 2.27
N ARG A 67 0.35 10.87 3.36
CA ARG A 67 -1.01 10.62 3.87
C ARG A 67 -1.64 11.88 4.47
N ALA A 68 -0.86 12.70 5.16
CA ALA A 68 -1.26 14.00 5.68
C ALA A 68 -1.55 14.99 4.53
N ALA A 69 -0.78 14.95 3.45
CA ALA A 69 -1.03 15.74 2.25
C ALA A 69 -2.32 15.30 1.52
N GLY A 70 -2.59 13.99 1.48
CA GLY A 70 -3.88 13.45 1.02
C GLY A 70 -5.04 13.93 1.90
N PHE A 71 -4.90 13.77 3.22
CA PHE A 71 -5.89 14.24 4.20
C PHE A 71 -6.14 15.75 4.12
N ALA A 72 -5.10 16.54 3.86
CA ALA A 72 -5.24 17.99 3.71
C ALA A 72 -6.06 18.37 2.47
N ARG A 73 -5.97 17.60 1.39
CA ARG A 73 -6.80 17.78 0.20
C ARG A 73 -8.25 17.34 0.43
N GLU A 74 -8.46 16.25 1.16
CA GLU A 74 -9.80 15.71 1.44
C GLU A 74 -10.54 16.50 2.53
N HIS A 75 -9.81 17.10 3.48
CA HIS A 75 -10.38 17.82 4.64
C HIS A 75 -9.76 19.22 4.83
N PRO A 76 -9.97 20.15 3.89
CA PRO A 76 -9.38 21.49 3.95
C PRO A 76 -9.85 22.28 5.19
N LEU A 77 -11.10 22.10 5.62
CA LEU A 77 -11.65 22.75 6.83
C LEU A 77 -10.96 22.26 8.11
N ALA A 78 -10.70 20.96 8.24
CA ALA A 78 -10.03 20.41 9.42
C ALA A 78 -8.59 20.93 9.52
N VAL A 79 -7.89 21.03 8.38
CA VAL A 79 -6.54 21.59 8.32
C VAL A 79 -6.54 23.08 8.65
N ALA A 80 -7.47 23.87 8.11
CA ALA A 80 -7.59 25.29 8.42
C ALA A 80 -7.86 25.53 9.92
N ALA A 81 -8.73 24.72 10.54
CA ALA A 81 -8.99 24.79 11.96
C ALA A 81 -7.74 24.48 12.80
N MET A 82 -7.02 23.40 12.46
CA MET A 82 -5.76 23.03 13.13
C MET A 82 -4.69 24.11 13.00
N ALA A 83 -4.52 24.68 11.80
CA ALA A 83 -3.60 25.79 11.56
C ALA A 83 -4.00 27.04 12.35
N GLY A 84 -5.29 27.37 12.40
CA GLY A 84 -5.81 28.48 13.20
C GLY A 84 -5.53 28.31 14.69
N VAL A 85 -5.77 27.12 15.24
CA VAL A 85 -5.45 26.80 16.64
C VAL A 85 -3.96 26.92 16.91
N ALA A 86 -3.11 26.43 15.99
CA ALA A 86 -1.65 26.53 16.13
C ALA A 86 -1.16 27.99 16.15
N LEU A 87 -1.73 28.86 15.31
CA LEU A 87 -1.41 30.29 15.27
C LEU A 87 -1.86 31.01 16.54
N VAL A 88 -3.05 30.71 17.06
CA VAL A 88 -3.57 31.31 18.31
C VAL A 88 -2.79 30.84 19.54
N ALA A 89 -2.34 29.58 19.55
CA ALA A 89 -1.56 29.03 20.66
C ALA A 89 -0.15 29.63 20.71
N GLY A 90 0.52 29.77 19.56
CA GLY A 90 1.88 30.27 19.47
C GLY A 90 2.95 29.26 19.99
N PRO A 91 4.19 29.33 19.47
CA PRO A 91 5.20 28.28 19.66
C PRO A 91 5.63 28.09 21.12
N ARG A 92 5.69 29.18 21.90
CA ARG A 92 6.11 29.12 23.31
C ARG A 92 5.09 28.44 24.22
N ARG A 93 3.80 28.50 23.91
CA ARG A 93 2.77 27.77 24.66
C ARG A 93 2.75 26.29 24.29
N LEU A 94 2.96 25.94 23.01
CA LEU A 94 3.04 24.53 22.60
C LEU A 94 4.11 23.76 23.39
N ILE A 95 5.32 24.31 23.51
CA ILE A 95 6.43 23.66 24.24
C ILE A 95 6.12 23.48 25.73
N ARG A 96 5.31 24.35 26.34
CA ARG A 96 4.90 24.21 27.74
C ARG A 96 3.80 23.15 27.92
N TRP A 97 2.95 22.98 26.91
CA TRP A 97 1.83 22.05 26.95
C TRP A 97 2.22 20.62 26.55
N THR A 98 3.32 20.42 25.81
CA THR A 98 3.80 19.07 25.47
C THR A 98 4.09 18.22 26.71
N GLY A 99 4.67 18.79 27.77
CA GLY A 99 4.89 18.07 29.03
C GLY A 99 3.61 17.62 29.75
N VAL A 100 2.48 18.29 29.50
CA VAL A 100 1.17 17.95 30.08
C VAL A 100 0.39 16.98 29.18
N LEU A 101 0.44 17.16 27.85
CA LEU A 101 -0.27 16.30 26.90
C LEU A 101 0.40 14.93 26.70
N LEU A 102 1.74 14.88 26.72
CA LEU A 102 2.51 13.66 26.49
C LEU A 102 2.09 12.49 27.40
N PRO A 103 2.00 12.65 28.75
CA PRO A 103 1.57 11.55 29.61
C PRO A 103 0.12 11.12 29.40
N MET A 104 -0.76 12.05 28.97
CA MET A 104 -2.16 11.75 28.68
C MET A 104 -2.31 10.91 27.40
N LEU A 105 -1.53 11.20 26.35
CA LEU A 105 -1.49 10.37 25.15
C LEU A 105 -0.92 8.98 25.41
N MET A 106 0.10 8.86 26.27
CA MET A 106 0.64 7.54 26.63
C MET A 106 -0.38 6.67 27.37
N ARG A 107 -1.32 7.28 28.11
CA ARG A 107 -2.43 6.55 28.74
C ARG A 107 -3.46 6.01 27.74
N LEU A 108 -3.65 6.67 26.60
CA LEU A 108 -4.63 6.25 25.58
C LEU A 108 -4.11 5.13 24.68
N ARG A 109 -2.78 4.96 24.60
CA ARG A 109 -2.12 3.89 23.84
C ARG A 109 -2.01 2.57 24.61
N ARG A 110 -2.53 2.50 25.83
CA ARG A 110 -2.51 1.30 26.68
C ARG A 110 -3.89 0.68 26.72
#